data_AF-A0A5J4UPK1-F1
#
_entry.id   AF-A0A5J4UPK1-F1
#
_cell.length_a   1.000
_cell.length_b   1.000
_cell.length_c   1.000
_cell.angle_alpha   90.00
_cell.angle_beta   90.00
_cell.angle_gamma   90.00
#
_symmetry.space_group_name_H-M   'P 1'
#
loop_
_entity.id
_entity.type
_entity.pdbx_description
1 polymer ?
#
loop_
_entity_poly.entity_id
_entity_poly.type
_entity_poly.pdbx_seq_one_letter_code
_entity_poly.pdbx_strand_id
1 'polypeptide(L)'
;MLAAEYKVIENYENRDTVTYLNAKLDSTVVVVSEPAEGLAMCIQENCKGLMPSCILQQLPQQQVHPFKDTWVIKVIDQLVIDQIQYTHYIPITKDGKVPKHKRHFLKCNVSNLNGEICTKDIRLDKSDLISKPYSSLTAAEKQELHDLTHHESACSDPFYNFIYYAMELARFDRNTPVEILFPRATR
;
A
#
# COMPACT_ATOMS: atom_id res chain seq x y z
N MET A 1 12.53 12.32 -3.52
CA MET A 1 11.87 11.39 -4.45
C MET A 1 12.21 9.98 -4.01
N LEU A 2 11.21 9.14 -3.74
CA LEU A 2 11.42 7.72 -3.44
C LEU A 2 11.79 7.02 -4.75
N ALA A 3 13.00 6.47 -4.83
CA ALA A 3 13.44 5.74 -6.00
C ALA A 3 12.60 4.46 -6.16
N ALA A 4 12.14 4.17 -7.37
CA ALA A 4 11.28 3.02 -7.63
C ALA A 4 12.11 1.89 -8.27
N GLU A 5 11.96 0.69 -7.72
CA GLU A 5 12.59 -0.52 -8.26
C GLU A 5 11.76 -1.09 -9.41
N TYR A 6 12.44 -1.53 -10.46
CA TYR A 6 11.85 -2.14 -11.64
C TYR A 6 12.57 -3.44 -11.94
N LYS A 7 11.81 -4.42 -12.43
CA LYS A 7 12.31 -5.65 -13.00
C LYS A 7 12.46 -5.48 -14.51
N VAL A 8 13.59 -5.91 -15.05
CA VAL A 8 13.84 -5.94 -16.48
C VAL A 8 13.13 -7.17 -17.08
N ILE A 9 12.24 -6.95 -18.05
CA ILE A 9 11.41 -8.03 -18.65
C ILE A 9 11.95 -8.55 -19.99
N GLU A 10 13.04 -7.96 -20.50
CA GLU A 10 13.72 -8.40 -21.71
C GLU A 10 15.22 -8.08 -21.62
N ASN A 11 16.09 -8.93 -22.19
CA ASN A 11 17.51 -8.62 -22.27
C ASN A 11 17.74 -7.34 -23.07
N TYR A 12 18.60 -6.46 -22.57
CA TYR A 12 18.95 -5.22 -23.25
C TYR A 12 20.46 -5.07 -23.35
N GLU A 13 20.94 -5.05 -24.58
CA GLU A 13 22.34 -4.83 -24.92
C GLU A 13 22.46 -3.71 -25.95
N ASN A 14 23.21 -2.68 -25.59
CA ASN A 14 23.60 -1.59 -26.46
C ASN A 14 25.13 -1.54 -26.54
N ARG A 15 25.63 -1.16 -27.72
CA ARG A 15 27.07 -0.97 -27.96
C ARG A 15 27.59 0.30 -27.31
N ASP A 16 26.74 1.32 -27.16
CA ASP A 16 27.07 2.54 -26.42
C ASP A 16 26.76 2.35 -24.93
N THR A 17 27.73 1.81 -24.21
CA THR A 17 27.64 1.58 -22.75
C THR A 17 27.96 2.83 -21.92
N VAL A 18 28.31 3.95 -22.55
CA VAL A 18 28.52 5.23 -21.86
C VAL A 18 27.17 5.91 -21.62
N THR A 19 26.29 5.87 -22.62
CA THR A 19 24.95 6.47 -22.56
C THR A 19 23.90 5.50 -22.04
N TYR A 20 23.96 4.24 -22.48
CA TYR A 20 22.94 3.23 -22.19
C TYR A 20 23.41 2.21 -21.16
N LEU A 21 22.47 1.74 -20.34
CA LEU A 21 22.72 0.73 -19.33
C LEU A 21 22.27 -0.64 -19.84
N ASN A 22 23.22 -1.54 -20.07
CA ASN A 22 22.89 -2.92 -20.43
C ASN A 22 22.35 -3.67 -19.22
N ALA A 23 21.32 -4.49 -19.43
CA ALA A 23 20.69 -5.25 -18.36
C ALA A 23 20.21 -6.61 -18.86
N LYS A 24 20.21 -7.59 -17.95
CA LYS A 24 19.70 -8.93 -18.23
C LYS A 24 18.23 -9.03 -17.85
N LEU A 25 17.50 -9.90 -18.54
CA LEU A 25 16.18 -10.37 -18.14
C LEU A 25 16.19 -10.77 -16.66
N ASP A 26 15.11 -10.42 -15.98
CA ASP A 26 14.86 -10.65 -14.56
C ASP A 26 15.78 -9.90 -13.58
N SER A 27 16.71 -9.08 -14.08
CA SER A 27 17.52 -8.22 -13.20
C SER A 27 16.72 -7.04 -12.67
N THR A 28 17.13 -6.53 -11.50
CA THR A 28 16.48 -5.37 -10.85
C THR A 28 17.29 -4.11 -11.13
N VAL A 29 16.58 -3.02 -11.45
CA VAL A 29 17.14 -1.68 -11.63
C VAL A 29 16.32 -0.66 -10.84
N VAL A 30 16.93 0.48 -10.54
CA VAL A 30 16.26 1.61 -9.90
C VAL A 30 16.04 2.70 -10.94
N VAL A 31 14.79 3.09 -11.18
CA VAL A 31 14.46 4.21 -12.08
C VAL A 31 14.50 5.52 -11.28
N VAL A 32 15.28 6.47 -11.77
CA VAL A 32 15.50 7.77 -11.11
C VAL A 32 14.71 8.89 -11.77
N SER A 33 14.55 8.83 -13.10
CA SER A 33 13.82 9.82 -13.89
C SER A 33 13.49 9.29 -15.28
N GLU A 34 12.56 9.94 -15.98
CA GLU A 34 12.26 9.70 -17.41
C GLU A 34 12.62 10.95 -18.21
N PRO A 35 13.87 11.05 -18.71
CA PRO A 35 14.35 12.27 -19.36
C PRO A 35 13.74 12.50 -20.75
N ALA A 36 13.21 11.45 -21.38
CA ALA A 36 12.57 11.50 -22.68
C ALA A 36 11.49 10.43 -22.77
N GLU A 37 10.51 10.63 -23.66
CA GLU A 37 9.45 9.66 -23.90
C GLU A 37 10.04 8.30 -24.31
N GLY A 38 9.62 7.24 -23.61
CA GLY A 38 10.09 5.88 -23.85
C GLY A 38 11.50 5.55 -23.34
N LEU A 39 12.16 6.49 -22.64
CA LEU A 39 13.47 6.26 -22.02
C LEU A 39 13.44 6.56 -20.51
N ALA A 40 14.01 5.65 -19.73
CA ALA A 40 14.21 5.77 -18.30
C ALA A 40 15.70 5.88 -17.98
N MET A 41 16.04 6.75 -17.04
CA MET A 41 17.36 6.81 -16.41
C MET A 41 17.38 5.80 -15.26
N CYS A 42 18.22 4.77 -15.39
CA CYS A 42 18.28 3.64 -14.48
C CYS A 42 19.63 3.58 -13.75
N ILE A 43 19.62 3.01 -12.54
CA ILE A 43 20.81 2.65 -11.77
C ILE A 43 20.79 1.15 -11.48
N GLN A 44 21.91 0.48 -11.74
CA GLN A 44 22.14 -0.94 -11.43
C GLN A 44 23.59 -1.13 -10.98
N GLU A 45 23.81 -1.72 -9.79
CA GLU A 45 25.16 -2.06 -9.29
C GLU A 45 26.18 -0.89 -9.39
N ASN A 46 25.74 0.34 -9.09
CA ASN A 46 26.50 1.61 -9.21
C ASN A 46 26.77 2.11 -10.64
N CYS A 47 26.33 1.39 -11.66
CA CYS A 47 26.27 1.89 -13.03
C CYS A 47 24.97 2.68 -13.24
N LYS A 48 25.05 3.75 -14.02
CA LYS A 48 23.89 4.54 -14.44
C LYS A 48 23.83 4.63 -15.95
N GLY A 49 22.64 4.67 -16.52
CA GLY A 49 22.47 4.88 -17.95
C GLY A 49 21.01 4.81 -18.37
N LEU A 50 20.77 5.09 -19.64
CA LEU A 50 19.45 5.06 -20.24
C LEU A 50 19.03 3.63 -20.59
N MET A 51 17.75 3.33 -20.39
CA MET A 51 17.10 2.10 -20.82
C MET A 51 15.74 2.41 -21.44
N PRO A 52 15.24 1.63 -22.40
CA PRO A 52 13.87 1.74 -22.86
C PRO A 52 12.87 1.50 -21.73
N SER A 53 11.87 2.36 -21.55
CA SER A 53 10.86 2.18 -20.49
C SER A 53 9.98 0.95 -20.75
N CYS A 54 9.83 0.53 -22.01
CA CYS A 54 9.00 -0.62 -22.40
C CYS A 54 9.52 -1.98 -21.91
N ILE A 55 10.80 -2.07 -21.51
CA ILE A 55 11.40 -3.31 -20.98
C ILE A 55 11.46 -3.30 -19.45
N LEU A 56 10.79 -2.34 -18.79
CA LEU A 56 10.79 -2.19 -17.35
C LEU A 56 9.40 -2.47 -16.79
N GLN A 57 9.33 -3.34 -15.78
CA GLN A 57 8.12 -3.62 -15.02
C GLN A 57 8.32 -3.15 -13.59
N GLN A 58 7.53 -2.18 -13.14
CA GLN A 58 7.64 -1.65 -11.78
C GLN A 58 7.43 -2.76 -10.76
N LEU A 59 8.40 -2.93 -9.85
CA LEU A 59 8.25 -3.84 -8.73
C LEU A 59 7.35 -3.20 -7.67
N PRO A 60 6.53 -3.99 -6.97
CA PRO A 60 5.73 -3.50 -5.85
C PRO A 60 6.68 -2.89 -4.81
N GLN A 61 6.58 -1.58 -4.57
CA GLN A 61 7.37 -0.95 -3.52
C GLN A 61 7.01 -1.59 -2.19
N GLN A 62 8.00 -2.26 -1.59
CA GLN A 62 7.93 -2.73 -0.22
C GLN A 62 8.39 -1.59 0.68
N GLN A 63 7.47 -1.03 1.46
CA GLN A 63 7.81 0.00 2.44
C GLN A 63 7.60 -0.57 3.84
N VAL A 64 8.39 -0.14 4.83
CA VAL A 64 8.08 -0.48 6.22
C VAL A 64 6.78 0.23 6.60
N HIS A 65 5.88 -0.47 7.29
CA HIS A 65 4.65 0.16 7.76
C HIS A 65 5.02 1.31 8.72
N PRO A 66 4.58 2.56 8.48
CA PRO A 66 5.12 3.73 9.18
C PRO A 66 4.84 3.80 10.69
N PHE A 67 4.04 2.86 11.23
CA PHE A 67 3.73 2.73 12.67
C PHE A 67 3.88 1.30 13.21
N LYS A 68 4.34 0.35 12.38
CA LYS A 68 4.45 -1.06 12.75
C LYS A 68 5.75 -1.62 12.19
N ASP A 69 6.82 -1.54 12.97
CA ASP A 69 8.18 -1.99 12.59
C ASP A 69 8.28 -3.48 12.24
N THR A 70 7.26 -4.25 12.59
CA THR A 70 7.16 -5.68 12.31
C THR A 70 6.53 -5.96 10.94
N TRP A 71 5.86 -4.99 10.33
CA TRP A 71 5.09 -5.16 9.10
C TRP A 71 5.73 -4.38 7.96
N VAL A 72 5.74 -5.02 6.79
CA VAL A 72 6.07 -4.37 5.53
C VAL A 72 4.76 -4.19 4.77
N ILE A 73 4.63 -3.11 4.01
CA ILE A 73 3.49 -2.86 3.13
C ILE A 73 3.91 -3.15 1.70
N LYS A 74 3.11 -3.96 1.01
CA LYS A 74 3.20 -4.10 -0.44
C LYS A 74 2.19 -3.16 -1.06
N VAL A 75 2.68 -2.07 -1.66
CA VAL A 75 1.84 -1.14 -2.40
C VAL A 75 1.25 -1.87 -3.61
N ILE A 76 -0.07 -1.82 -3.72
CA ILE A 76 -0.83 -2.36 -4.85
C ILE A 76 -1.09 -1.26 -5.85
N ASP A 77 -1.62 -0.12 -5.39
CA ASP A 77 -1.97 1.00 -6.24
C ASP A 77 -1.98 2.32 -5.45
N GLN A 78 -1.93 3.45 -6.15
CA GLN A 78 -2.21 4.77 -5.60
C GLN A 78 -3.47 5.33 -6.24
N LEU A 79 -4.39 5.79 -5.41
CA LEU A 79 -5.67 6.33 -5.84
C LEU A 79 -5.84 7.75 -5.33
N VAL A 80 -6.54 8.57 -6.11
CA VAL A 80 -6.94 9.91 -5.72
C VAL A 80 -8.46 9.93 -5.64
N ILE A 81 -9.00 10.16 -4.44
CA ILE A 81 -10.42 10.32 -4.18
C ILE A 81 -10.59 11.72 -3.60
N ASP A 82 -11.40 12.56 -4.23
CA ASP A 82 -11.69 13.93 -3.78
C ASP A 82 -10.43 14.75 -3.46
N GLN A 83 -9.45 14.69 -4.38
CA GLN A 83 -8.14 15.34 -4.26
C GLN A 83 -7.25 14.81 -3.12
N ILE A 84 -7.72 13.80 -2.38
CA ILE A 84 -6.94 13.11 -1.36
C ILE A 84 -6.25 11.90 -1.99
N GLN A 85 -4.93 11.85 -1.86
CA GLN A 85 -4.15 10.69 -2.27
C GLN A 85 -4.19 9.60 -1.19
N TYR A 86 -4.58 8.41 -1.60
CA TYR A 86 -4.57 7.19 -0.78
C TYR A 86 -3.61 6.17 -1.38
N THR A 87 -2.90 5.45 -0.51
CA THR A 87 -2.10 4.28 -0.90
C THR A 87 -2.89 3.03 -0.58
N HIS A 88 -3.21 2.23 -1.61
CA HIS A 88 -3.74 0.88 -1.44
C HIS A 88 -2.59 -0.09 -1.24
N TYR A 89 -2.60 -0.82 -0.14
CA TYR A 89 -1.57 -1.79 0.18
C TYR A 89 -2.11 -3.01 0.90
N ILE A 90 -1.30 -4.06 0.89
CA ILE A 90 -1.46 -5.21 1.78
C ILE A 90 -0.29 -5.29 2.76
N PRO A 91 -0.54 -5.54 4.05
CA PRO A 91 0.52 -5.85 4.98
C PRO A 91 1.08 -7.25 4.66
N ILE A 92 2.40 -7.35 4.65
CA ILE A 92 3.16 -8.58 4.51
C ILE A 92 4.10 -8.72 5.71
N THR A 93 4.40 -9.96 6.09
CA THR A 93 5.45 -10.22 7.08
C THR A 93 6.81 -9.89 6.48
N LYS A 94 7.84 -9.74 7.33
CA LYS A 94 9.24 -9.54 6.87
C LYS A 94 9.71 -10.63 5.90
N ASP A 95 9.16 -11.83 6.01
CA ASP A 95 9.44 -12.96 5.11
C ASP A 95 8.65 -12.90 3.78
N GLY A 96 7.98 -11.79 3.49
CA GLY A 96 7.22 -11.58 2.25
C GLY A 96 5.89 -12.33 2.17
N LYS A 97 5.44 -12.98 3.26
CA LYS A 97 4.18 -13.73 3.27
C LYS A 97 3.00 -12.79 3.55
N VAL A 98 1.97 -12.90 2.72
CA VAL A 98 0.68 -12.27 2.98
C VAL A 98 -0.04 -13.09 4.06
N PRO A 99 -0.47 -12.48 5.18
CA PRO A 99 -1.29 -13.17 6.18
C PRO A 99 -2.54 -13.77 5.53
N LYS A 100 -2.92 -15.01 5.91
CA LYS A 100 -4.04 -15.77 5.29
C LYS A 100 -5.39 -15.03 5.30
N HIS A 101 -5.58 -14.10 6.22
CA HIS A 101 -6.71 -13.18 6.26
C HIS A 101 -6.34 -11.93 5.47
N LYS A 102 -6.42 -11.98 4.14
CA LYS A 102 -6.05 -10.87 3.26
C LYS A 102 -6.94 -9.65 3.56
N ARG A 103 -6.35 -8.64 4.20
CA ARG A 103 -7.00 -7.36 4.51
C ARG A 103 -6.37 -6.30 3.62
N HIS A 104 -7.17 -5.65 2.79
CA HIS A 104 -6.72 -4.51 1.99
C HIS A 104 -6.90 -3.25 2.83
N PHE A 105 -5.86 -2.41 2.87
CA PHE A 105 -5.90 -1.15 3.59
C PHE A 105 -5.68 0.00 2.62
N LEU A 106 -6.41 1.09 2.85
CA LEU A 106 -6.09 2.39 2.32
C LEU A 106 -5.43 3.21 3.40
N LYS A 107 -4.23 3.71 3.13
CA LYS A 107 -3.58 4.73 3.95
C LYS A 107 -3.85 6.09 3.33
N CYS A 108 -4.42 7.01 4.11
CA CYS A 108 -4.44 8.43 3.74
C CYS A 108 -2.99 8.95 3.59
N ASN A 109 -2.72 9.84 2.64
CA ASN A 109 -1.41 10.51 2.54
C ASN A 109 -1.50 12.04 2.63
N VAL A 110 -2.62 12.57 3.11
CA VAL A 110 -2.76 14.02 3.35
C VAL A 110 -1.78 14.46 4.42
N SER A 111 -0.97 15.46 4.13
CA SER A 111 -0.15 16.15 5.13
C SER A 111 -0.95 17.26 5.81
N ASN A 112 -0.79 17.42 7.12
CA ASN A 112 -1.28 18.61 7.82
C ASN A 112 -0.35 19.83 7.60
N LEU A 113 -0.69 20.96 8.22
CA LEU A 113 0.10 22.21 8.13
C LEU A 113 1.53 22.08 8.70
N ASN A 114 1.77 21.07 9.53
CA ASN A 114 3.08 20.77 10.11
C ASN A 114 3.89 19.77 9.26
N GLY A 115 3.36 19.33 8.11
CA GLY A 115 3.99 18.32 7.26
C GLY A 115 3.85 16.88 7.76
N GLU A 116 3.07 16.64 8.81
CA GLU A 116 2.78 15.29 9.31
C GLU A 116 1.76 14.63 8.40
N ILE A 117 2.05 13.41 7.95
CA ILE A 117 1.15 12.67 7.06
C ILE A 117 0.09 11.97 7.92
N CYS A 118 -1.18 12.11 7.55
CA CYS A 118 -2.29 11.36 8.15
C CYS A 118 -2.09 9.88 7.91
N THR A 119 -2.21 9.04 8.94
CA THR A 119 -1.88 7.61 8.83
C THR A 119 -3.05 6.74 9.26
N LYS A 120 -4.24 7.29 9.06
CA LYS A 120 -5.50 6.59 9.28
C LYS A 120 -5.59 5.46 8.27
N ASP A 121 -5.55 4.24 8.77
CA ASP A 121 -5.79 3.04 8.00
C ASP A 121 -7.29 2.84 7.86
N ILE A 122 -7.76 2.73 6.62
CA ILE A 122 -9.15 2.38 6.32
C ILE A 122 -9.16 0.95 5.83
N ARG A 123 -9.85 0.09 6.59
CA ARG A 123 -10.05 -1.30 6.22
C ARG A 123 -11.08 -1.40 5.10
N LEU A 124 -10.73 -2.12 4.04
CA LEU A 124 -11.66 -2.48 2.98
C LEU A 124 -11.72 -3.99 2.80
N ASP A 125 -12.89 -4.57 3.04
CA ASP A 125 -13.11 -6.01 2.92
C ASP A 125 -13.59 -6.44 1.51
N LYS A 126 -14.02 -5.50 0.67
CA LYS A 126 -14.43 -5.78 -0.72
C LYS A 126 -13.22 -5.79 -1.66
N SER A 127 -12.42 -6.85 -1.62
CA SER A 127 -11.17 -7.00 -2.39
C SER A 127 -11.31 -6.82 -3.91
N ASP A 128 -12.49 -7.13 -4.44
CA ASP A 128 -12.71 -7.27 -5.89
C ASP A 128 -12.83 -5.90 -6.58
N LEU A 129 -13.29 -4.89 -5.85
CA LEU A 129 -13.37 -3.50 -6.33
C LEU A 129 -12.00 -2.82 -6.33
N ILE A 130 -11.10 -3.21 -5.42
CA ILE A 130 -9.83 -2.51 -5.18
C ILE A 130 -8.66 -3.19 -5.92
N SER A 131 -8.86 -4.43 -6.39
CA SER A 131 -7.88 -5.13 -7.23
C SER A 131 -7.88 -4.65 -8.68
N LYS A 132 -8.93 -3.93 -9.09
CA LYS A 132 -9.01 -3.27 -10.39
C LYS A 132 -8.27 -1.92 -10.33
N PRO A 133 -7.49 -1.56 -11.35
CA PRO A 133 -6.95 -0.20 -11.49
C PRO A 133 -8.07 0.83 -11.33
N TYR A 134 -7.88 1.89 -10.54
CA TYR A 134 -8.93 2.91 -10.32
C TYR A 134 -9.46 3.51 -11.63
N SER A 135 -8.61 3.61 -12.65
CA SER A 135 -8.94 4.05 -14.01
C SER A 135 -9.95 3.14 -14.73
N SER A 136 -10.03 1.87 -14.34
CA SER A 136 -10.94 0.87 -14.92
C SER A 136 -12.26 0.71 -14.18
N LEU A 137 -12.46 1.45 -13.08
CA LEU A 137 -13.71 1.44 -12.31
C LEU A 137 -14.82 2.25 -12.98
N THR A 138 -16.04 1.73 -12.92
CA THR A 138 -17.26 2.45 -13.30
C THR A 138 -17.58 3.57 -12.31
N ALA A 139 -18.44 4.52 -12.70
CA ALA A 139 -18.86 5.61 -11.83
C ALA A 139 -19.53 5.11 -10.52
N ALA A 140 -20.29 4.02 -10.60
CA ALA A 140 -20.91 3.40 -9.43
C ALA A 140 -19.87 2.78 -8.48
N GLU A 141 -18.88 2.07 -9.02
CA GLU A 141 -17.79 1.49 -8.22
C GLU A 141 -16.91 2.58 -7.58
N LYS A 142 -16.70 3.71 -8.27
CA LYS A 142 -15.99 4.87 -7.72
C LYS A 142 -16.76 5.54 -6.59
N GLN A 143 -18.08 5.70 -6.76
CA GLN A 143 -18.94 6.24 -5.71
C GLN A 143 -18.96 5.33 -4.48
N GLU A 144 -19.05 4.02 -4.69
CA GLU A 144 -19.00 3.05 -3.60
C GLU A 144 -17.64 3.09 -2.86
N LEU A 145 -16.53 3.22 -3.59
CA LEU A 145 -15.22 3.40 -2.97
C LEU A 145 -15.13 4.70 -2.17
N HIS A 146 -15.65 5.80 -2.72
CA HIS A 146 -15.75 7.09 -2.04
C HIS A 146 -16.54 6.95 -0.72
N ASP A 147 -17.72 6.32 -0.77
CA ASP A 147 -18.57 6.11 0.41
C ASP A 147 -17.86 5.24 1.48
N LEU A 148 -17.09 4.24 1.06
CA LEU A 148 -16.28 3.41 1.97
C LEU A 148 -15.12 4.18 2.62
N THR A 149 -14.56 5.19 1.94
CA THR A 149 -13.50 6.05 2.50
C THR A 149 -14.01 7.15 3.41
N HIS A 150 -15.29 7.52 3.30
CA HIS A 150 -15.90 8.63 4.04
C HIS A 150 -16.88 8.18 5.13
N HIS A 151 -17.33 6.93 5.10
CA HIS A 151 -17.91 6.34 6.29
C HIS A 151 -16.83 6.25 7.38
N GLU A 152 -16.95 7.12 8.39
CA GLU A 152 -16.46 6.79 9.73
C GLU A 152 -17.13 5.48 10.11
N SER A 153 -16.43 4.38 9.87
CA SER A 153 -16.99 3.10 10.16
C SER A 153 -17.24 3.08 11.68
N ALA A 154 -18.50 2.88 12.06
CA ALA A 154 -18.83 2.37 13.39
C ALA A 154 -18.10 1.02 13.66
N CYS A 155 -17.49 0.44 12.61
CA CYS A 155 -16.57 -0.69 12.57
C CYS A 155 -15.08 -0.27 12.64
N SER A 156 -14.76 0.94 13.10
CA SER A 156 -13.39 1.44 13.18
C SER A 156 -12.57 0.63 14.18
N ASP A 157 -11.26 0.57 13.99
CA ASP A 157 -10.32 -0.11 14.88
C ASP A 157 -10.57 0.12 16.39
N PRO A 158 -11.04 1.28 16.88
CA PRO A 158 -11.45 1.45 18.27
C PRO A 158 -12.52 0.46 18.73
N PHE A 159 -13.55 0.18 17.93
CA PHE A 159 -14.60 -0.78 18.29
C PHE A 159 -14.06 -2.21 18.31
N TYR A 160 -13.29 -2.62 17.30
CA TYR A 160 -12.72 -3.96 17.28
C TYR A 160 -11.61 -4.16 18.32
N ASN A 161 -10.79 -3.15 18.57
CA ASN A 161 -9.80 -3.16 19.66
C ASN A 161 -10.52 -3.23 21.00
N PHE A 162 -11.60 -2.47 21.19
CA PHE A 162 -12.44 -2.56 22.38
C PHE A 162 -13.01 -3.96 22.57
N ILE A 163 -13.60 -4.57 21.53
CA ILE A 163 -14.11 -5.95 21.58
C ILE A 163 -12.97 -6.95 21.84
N TYR A 164 -11.79 -6.75 21.25
CA TYR A 164 -10.64 -7.63 21.45
C TYR A 164 -10.11 -7.56 22.88
N TYR A 165 -9.91 -6.35 23.42
CA TYR A 165 -9.52 -6.15 24.82
C TYR A 165 -10.58 -6.64 25.80
N ALA A 166 -11.86 -6.47 25.48
CA ALA A 166 -12.98 -7.04 26.23
C ALA A 166 -12.89 -8.57 26.33
N MET A 167 -12.65 -9.23 25.19
CA MET A 167 -12.48 -10.68 25.13
C MET A 167 -11.23 -11.16 25.86
N GLU A 168 -10.14 -10.40 25.80
CA GLU A 168 -8.90 -10.69 26.52
C GLU A 168 -9.10 -10.57 28.03
N LEU A 169 -9.75 -9.50 28.49
CA LEU A 169 -10.09 -9.29 29.90
C LEU A 169 -11.00 -10.41 30.45
N ALA A 170 -12.02 -10.82 29.69
CA ALA A 170 -12.91 -11.93 30.04
C ALA A 170 -12.20 -13.30 30.10
N ARG A 171 -11.05 -13.46 29.42
CA ARG A 171 -10.23 -14.68 29.53
C ARG A 171 -9.40 -14.71 30.81
N PHE A 172 -8.96 -13.54 31.29
CA PHE A 172 -8.21 -13.39 32.54
C PHE A 172 -9.12 -13.41 33.77
N ASP A 173 -10.31 -12.83 33.67
CA ASP A 173 -11.33 -12.85 34.73
C ASP A 173 -12.60 -13.57 34.25
N ARG A 174 -12.61 -14.90 34.40
CA ARG A 174 -13.69 -15.78 33.93
C ARG A 174 -14.97 -15.70 34.77
N ASN A 175 -14.91 -15.07 35.93
CA ASN A 175 -16.02 -15.03 36.88
C ASN A 175 -16.88 -13.77 36.73
N THR A 176 -16.42 -12.79 35.94
CA THR A 176 -17.14 -11.54 35.69
C THR A 176 -17.93 -11.62 34.38
N PRO A 177 -19.27 -11.57 34.41
CA PRO A 177 -20.10 -11.55 33.22
C PRO A 177 -19.80 -10.34 32.33
N VAL A 178 -19.89 -10.53 31.01
CA VAL A 178 -19.62 -9.49 30.00
C VAL A 178 -20.54 -8.28 30.18
N GLU A 179 -21.76 -8.50 30.68
CA GLU A 179 -22.75 -7.48 30.97
C GLU A 179 -22.33 -6.52 32.10
N ILE A 180 -21.47 -6.97 33.02
CA ILE A 180 -20.88 -6.12 34.06
C ILE A 180 -19.73 -5.29 33.50
N LEU A 181 -18.93 -5.87 32.60
CA LEU A 181 -17.82 -5.18 31.94
C LEU A 181 -18.31 -4.11 30.95
N PHE A 182 -19.47 -4.34 30.33
CA PHE A 182 -20.05 -3.45 29.32
C PHE A 182 -21.54 -3.22 29.59
N PRO A 183 -21.88 -2.42 30.62
CA PRO A 183 -23.27 -2.13 30.95
C PRO A 183 -23.94 -1.42 29.79
N ARG A 184 -25.14 -1.88 29.42
CA ARG A 184 -25.95 -1.20 28.40
C ARG A 184 -26.24 0.21 28.88
N ALA A 185 -25.94 1.20 28.03
CA ALA A 185 -26.39 2.56 28.26
C ALA A 185 -27.93 2.57 28.33
N THR A 186 -28.48 2.83 29.51
CA THR A 186 -29.91 3.09 29.68
C THR A 186 -30.20 4.46 29.09
N ARG A 187 -31.07 4.49 28.07
CA ARG A 187 -31.61 5.72 27.49
C ARG A 187 -32.49 6.45 28.48
#